data_AF-A0A8J2XUP6-F1
#
_entry.id   AF-A0A8J2XUP6-F1
#
_cell.length_a   1.000
_cell.length_b   1.000
_cell.length_c   1.000
_cell.angle_alpha   90.00
_cell.angle_beta   90.00
_cell.angle_gamma   90.00
#
_symmetry.space_group_name_H-M   'P 1'
#
loop_
_entity.id
_entity.type
_entity.pdbx_description
1 polymer ?
#
loop_
_entity_poly.entity_id
_entity_poly.type
_entity_poly.pdbx_seq_one_letter_code
_entity_poly.pdbx_strand_id
1 'polypeptide(L)'
;MFWLILFGACCALVGAMVLGERPQVALQRAACEQDQQRSDRQRAVYAAMAQAAGKVMADLANVYSNTMEDRLRIRAVYHKDTFSAVLGALSSIPTQELSSAEAAIALAGLKQNMRDAQYMIDLYIPWQDPVYGDTPSRQFTQIDLRSCKSFAEIHCRQLMQALAART
;
A
#
# COMPACT_ATOMS: atom_id res chain seq x y z
N MET A 1 55.74 -0.89 -46.94
CA MET A 1 55.78 -0.26 -45.60
C MET A 1 54.42 0.29 -45.15
N PHE A 2 53.64 0.93 -46.03
CA PHE A 2 52.31 1.50 -45.72
C PHE A 2 51.26 0.51 -45.16
N TRP A 3 51.27 -0.75 -45.62
CA TRP A 3 50.30 -1.78 -45.23
C TRP A 3 50.35 -2.19 -43.75
N LEU A 4 51.54 -2.16 -43.14
CA LEU A 4 51.71 -2.52 -41.71
C LEU A 4 51.12 -1.46 -40.77
N ILE A 5 51.20 -0.18 -41.15
CA ILE A 5 50.64 0.93 -40.37
C ILE A 5 49.11 0.87 -40.40
N LEU A 6 48.53 0.58 -41.58
CA LEU A 6 47.09 0.46 -41.74
C LEU A 6 46.51 -0.70 -40.92
N PHE A 7 47.21 -1.84 -40.89
CA PHE A 7 46.78 -3.01 -40.12
C PHE A 7 46.86 -2.76 -38.61
N GLY A 8 47.94 -2.12 -38.14
CA GLY A 8 48.07 -1.72 -36.73
C GLY A 8 46.98 -0.74 -36.28
N ALA A 9 46.63 0.23 -37.11
CA ALA A 9 45.55 1.19 -36.82
C ALA A 9 44.17 0.51 -36.76
N CYS A 10 43.87 -0.43 -37.67
CA CYS A 10 42.62 -1.19 -37.63
C CYS A 10 42.53 -2.09 -36.39
N CYS A 11 43.62 -2.79 -36.02
CA CYS A 11 43.64 -3.60 -34.80
C CYS A 11 43.47 -2.74 -33.53
N ALA A 12 44.05 -1.54 -33.50
CA ALA A 12 43.87 -0.60 -32.38
C ALA A 12 42.42 -0.10 -32.25
N LEU A 13 41.76 0.20 -33.37
CA LEU A 13 40.35 0.63 -33.39
C LEU A 13 39.40 -0.49 -32.94
N VAL A 14 39.60 -1.72 -33.43
CA VAL A 14 38.80 -2.88 -33.01
C VAL A 14 39.05 -3.21 -31.53
N GLY A 15 40.30 -3.14 -31.08
CA GLY A 15 40.65 -3.29 -29.67
C GLY A 15 39.95 -2.26 -28.79
N ALA A 16 39.94 -1.00 -29.21
CA ALA A 16 39.28 0.09 -28.48
C ALA A 16 37.76 -0.07 -28.41
N MET A 17 37.10 -0.52 -29.48
CA MET A 17 35.65 -0.80 -29.44
C MET A 17 35.31 -1.97 -28.52
N VAL A 18 36.04 -3.09 -28.62
CA VAL A 18 35.77 -4.29 -27.80
C VAL A 18 36.08 -4.07 -26.32
N LEU A 19 37.08 -3.24 -26.00
CA LEU A 19 37.39 -2.84 -24.62
C LEU A 19 36.40 -1.80 -24.06
N GLY A 20 35.77 -0.98 -24.92
CA GLY A 20 34.77 0.02 -24.52
C GLY A 20 33.37 -0.53 -24.26
N GLU A 21 32.96 -1.60 -24.95
CA GLU A 21 31.62 -2.19 -24.81
C GLU A 21 31.42 -2.95 -23.49
N ARG A 22 32.46 -3.65 -23.01
CA ARG A 22 32.40 -4.42 -21.75
C ARG A 22 32.06 -3.58 -20.51
N PRO A 23 32.70 -2.43 -20.26
CA PRO A 23 32.34 -1.59 -19.11
C PRO A 23 30.96 -0.94 -19.28
N GLN A 24 30.54 -0.60 -20.51
CA GLN A 24 29.20 -0.04 -20.75
C GLN A 24 28.08 -1.03 -20.45
N VAL A 25 28.22 -2.28 -20.89
CA VAL A 25 27.24 -3.34 -20.60
C VAL A 25 27.20 -3.68 -19.11
N ALA A 26 28.36 -3.69 -18.43
CA ALA A 26 28.42 -3.92 -16.99
C ALA A 26 27.72 -2.79 -16.20
N LEU A 27 27.93 -1.53 -16.59
CA LEU A 27 27.26 -0.37 -15.99
C LEU A 27 25.75 -0.39 -16.22
N GLN A 28 25.29 -0.76 -17.42
CA GLN A 28 23.86 -0.89 -17.73
C GLN A 28 23.19 -1.98 -16.90
N ARG A 29 23.85 -3.14 -16.73
CA ARG A 29 23.32 -4.21 -15.88
C ARG A 29 23.24 -3.78 -14.42
N ALA A 30 24.27 -3.13 -13.90
CA ALA A 30 24.28 -2.61 -12.54
C ALA A 30 23.16 -1.56 -12.31
N ALA A 31 22.92 -0.69 -13.29
CA ALA A 31 21.81 0.28 -13.23
C ALA A 31 20.44 -0.42 -13.23
N CYS A 32 20.24 -1.41 -14.11
CA CYS A 32 19.02 -2.21 -14.16
C CYS A 32 18.77 -2.96 -12.83
N GLU A 33 19.81 -3.55 -12.25
CA GLU A 33 19.73 -4.22 -10.94
C GLU A 33 19.35 -3.24 -9.82
N GLN A 34 19.89 -2.02 -9.83
CA GLN A 34 19.52 -0.99 -8.86
C GLN A 34 18.06 -0.55 -8.99
N ASP A 35 17.59 -0.33 -10.22
CA ASP A 35 16.19 0.04 -10.47
C ASP A 35 15.22 -1.07 -10.04
N GLN A 36 15.59 -2.32 -10.31
CA GLN A 36 14.82 -3.48 -9.88
C GLN A 36 14.77 -3.57 -8.35
N GLN A 37 15.91 -3.44 -7.66
CA GLN A 37 15.95 -3.42 -6.20
C GLN A 37 15.11 -2.28 -5.60
N ARG A 38 15.12 -1.10 -6.24
CA ARG A 38 14.31 0.04 -5.79
C ARG A 38 12.82 -0.26 -5.94
N SER A 39 12.41 -0.82 -7.08
CA SER A 39 11.03 -1.22 -7.32
C SER A 39 10.56 -2.28 -6.32
N ASP A 40 11.40 -3.28 -6.05
CA ASP A 40 11.07 -4.36 -5.12
C ASP A 40 10.94 -3.85 -3.68
N ARG A 41 11.82 -2.92 -3.25
CA ARG A 41 11.69 -2.23 -1.96
C ARG A 41 10.40 -1.43 -1.86
N GLN A 42 10.03 -0.69 -2.91
CA GLN A 42 8.77 0.06 -2.92
C GLN A 42 7.56 -0.85 -2.80
N ARG A 43 7.53 -1.97 -3.54
CA ARG A 43 6.44 -2.96 -3.45
C ARG A 43 6.34 -3.58 -2.06
N ALA A 44 7.46 -3.90 -1.43
CA ALA A 44 7.47 -4.41 -0.06
C ALA A 44 6.86 -3.41 0.93
N VAL A 45 7.15 -2.11 0.76
CA VAL A 45 6.55 -1.05 1.57
C VAL A 45 5.04 -0.95 1.33
N TYR A 46 4.58 -0.95 0.07
CA TYR A 46 3.15 -0.90 -0.26
C TYR A 46 2.40 -2.13 0.28
N ALA A 47 3.01 -3.30 0.19
CA ALA A 47 2.48 -4.53 0.77
C ALA A 47 2.35 -4.44 2.29
N ALA A 48 3.37 -3.91 2.98
CA ALA A 48 3.32 -3.72 4.43
C ALA A 48 2.20 -2.74 4.84
N MET A 49 1.99 -1.66 4.09
CA MET A 49 0.89 -0.71 4.33
C MET A 49 -0.48 -1.36 4.14
N ALA A 50 -0.65 -2.17 3.09
CA ALA A 50 -1.89 -2.91 2.83
C ALA A 50 -2.18 -3.94 3.95
N GLN A 51 -1.15 -4.67 4.40
CA GLN A 51 -1.27 -5.60 5.52
C GLN A 51 -1.63 -4.91 6.83
N ALA A 52 -1.06 -3.74 7.11
CA ALA A 52 -1.41 -2.95 8.29
C ALA A 52 -2.90 -2.56 8.28
N ALA A 53 -3.44 -2.16 7.12
CA ALA A 53 -4.87 -1.88 6.97
C ALA A 53 -5.74 -3.12 7.19
N GLY A 54 -5.34 -4.26 6.61
CA GLY A 54 -6.02 -5.53 6.83
C GLY A 54 -6.03 -5.95 8.30
N LYS A 55 -4.92 -5.75 9.01
CA LYS A 55 -4.81 -6.06 10.45
C LYS A 55 -5.74 -5.20 11.30
N VAL A 56 -5.77 -3.89 11.06
CA VAL A 56 -6.67 -2.97 11.78
C VAL A 56 -8.13 -3.40 11.61
N MET A 57 -8.52 -3.82 10.41
CA MET A 57 -9.87 -4.35 10.15
C MET A 57 -10.12 -5.72 10.77
N ALA A 58 -9.10 -6.58 10.83
CA ALA A 58 -9.20 -7.90 11.44
C ALA A 58 -9.39 -7.84 12.95
N ASP A 59 -8.70 -6.89 13.61
CA ASP A 59 -8.73 -6.67 15.05
C ASP A 59 -10.10 -6.15 15.53
N LEU A 60 -10.86 -5.47 14.67
CA LEU A 60 -12.25 -5.08 14.95
C LEU A 60 -13.17 -6.31 15.03
N ALA A 61 -14.08 -6.33 16.01
CA ALA A 61 -15.08 -7.38 16.06
C ALA A 61 -16.20 -7.16 15.03
N ASN A 62 -16.85 -8.27 14.70
CA ASN A 62 -17.73 -8.35 13.54
C ASN A 62 -19.08 -7.66 13.75
N VAL A 63 -19.67 -7.75 14.95
CA VAL A 63 -21.02 -7.26 15.25
C VAL A 63 -21.07 -6.79 16.71
N TYR A 64 -21.73 -5.66 16.96
CA TYR A 64 -21.92 -5.10 18.30
C TYR A 64 -23.35 -4.58 18.49
N SER A 65 -23.89 -4.75 19.70
CA SER A 65 -25.19 -4.23 20.13
C SER A 65 -24.97 -3.01 21.02
N ASN A 66 -25.84 -2.00 21.02
CA ASN A 66 -25.61 -0.68 21.68
C ASN A 66 -25.57 -0.72 23.24
N THR A 67 -24.87 -1.68 23.82
CA THR A 67 -24.60 -1.88 25.24
C THR A 67 -23.37 -1.07 25.66
N MET A 68 -23.21 -0.83 26.96
CA MET A 68 -22.02 -0.16 27.49
C MET A 68 -20.75 -1.01 27.28
N GLU A 69 -20.84 -2.31 27.53
CA GLU A 69 -19.73 -3.25 27.38
C GLU A 69 -19.22 -3.30 25.94
N ASP A 70 -20.11 -3.34 24.95
CA ASP A 70 -19.73 -3.32 23.54
C ASP A 70 -19.05 -2.00 23.16
N ARG A 71 -19.57 -0.85 23.61
CA ARG A 71 -18.95 0.45 23.37
C ARG A 71 -17.54 0.56 23.96
N LEU A 72 -17.34 0.04 25.17
CA LEU A 72 -16.03 -0.02 25.82
C LEU A 72 -15.07 -0.95 25.05
N ARG A 73 -15.57 -2.12 24.60
CA ARG A 73 -14.79 -3.07 23.80
C ARG A 73 -14.37 -2.48 22.45
N ILE A 74 -15.29 -1.82 21.75
CA ILE A 74 -14.94 -1.11 20.50
C ILE A 74 -13.92 -0.02 20.81
N ARG A 75 -14.11 0.81 21.86
CA ARG A 75 -13.16 1.89 22.19
C ARG A 75 -11.75 1.37 22.55
N ALA A 76 -11.65 0.17 23.12
CA ALA A 76 -10.36 -0.47 23.41
C ALA A 76 -9.63 -0.93 22.14
N VAL A 77 -10.36 -1.31 21.09
CA VAL A 77 -9.79 -1.78 19.81
C VAL A 77 -9.64 -0.64 18.80
N TYR A 78 -10.59 0.29 18.79
CA TYR A 78 -10.64 1.46 17.93
C TYR A 78 -9.84 2.61 18.54
N HIS A 79 -8.67 2.85 17.99
CA HIS A 79 -7.94 4.09 18.21
C HIS A 79 -8.08 4.95 16.94
N LYS A 80 -8.78 6.08 17.04
CA LYS A 80 -9.02 7.00 15.91
C LYS A 80 -7.73 7.34 15.16
N ASP A 81 -6.66 7.58 15.90
CA ASP A 81 -5.35 7.91 15.33
C ASP A 81 -4.76 6.76 14.49
N THR A 82 -5.07 5.51 14.81
CA THR A 82 -4.62 4.34 14.03
C THR A 82 -5.29 4.32 12.66
N PHE A 83 -6.60 4.57 12.59
CA PHE A 83 -7.31 4.67 11.31
C PHE A 83 -6.79 5.82 10.47
N SER A 84 -6.60 7.00 11.08
CA SER A 84 -6.04 8.17 10.40
C SER A 84 -4.61 7.94 9.91
N ALA A 85 -3.75 7.28 10.71
CA ALA A 85 -2.38 6.95 10.31
C ALA A 85 -2.34 5.97 9.13
N VAL A 86 -3.14 4.89 9.18
CA VAL A 86 -3.22 3.91 8.09
C VAL A 86 -3.81 4.53 6.83
N LEU A 87 -4.85 5.35 6.94
CA LEU A 87 -5.41 6.09 5.80
C LEU A 87 -4.39 7.06 5.20
N GLY A 88 -3.58 7.72 6.04
CA GLY A 88 -2.46 8.55 5.61
C GLY A 88 -1.42 7.73 4.83
N ALA A 89 -1.01 6.58 5.38
CA ALA A 89 -0.06 5.68 4.73
C ALA A 89 -0.58 5.17 3.37
N LEU A 90 -1.81 4.66 3.31
CA LEU A 90 -2.45 4.25 2.05
C LEU A 90 -2.63 5.43 1.08
N SER A 91 -2.75 6.66 1.57
CA SER A 91 -2.83 7.85 0.72
C SER A 91 -1.50 8.30 0.16
N SER A 92 -0.40 7.91 0.79
CA SER A 92 0.94 8.15 0.27
C SER A 92 1.33 7.23 -0.89
N ILE A 93 0.59 6.14 -1.11
CA ILE A 93 0.84 5.23 -2.23
C ILE A 93 0.37 5.92 -3.54
N PRO A 94 1.29 6.26 -4.45
CA PRO A 94 0.95 6.90 -5.71
C PRO A 94 0.27 5.89 -6.63
N THR A 95 -1.01 6.12 -6.95
CA THR A 95 -1.79 5.23 -7.82
C THR A 95 -1.21 5.12 -9.23
N GLN A 96 -0.48 6.14 -9.68
CA GLN A 96 0.18 6.19 -10.99
C GLN A 96 1.40 5.26 -11.08
N GLU A 97 2.03 4.93 -9.96
CA GLU A 97 3.17 3.99 -9.93
C GLU A 97 2.73 2.53 -9.80
N LEU A 98 1.44 2.30 -9.55
CA LEU A 98 0.87 0.95 -9.58
C LEU A 98 0.81 0.49 -11.03
N SER A 99 1.57 -0.55 -11.36
CA SER A 99 1.68 -1.07 -12.72
C SER A 99 0.43 -1.80 -13.23
N SER A 100 -0.67 -1.79 -12.48
CA SER A 100 -1.91 -2.52 -12.77
C SER A 100 -3.12 -1.68 -12.37
N ALA A 101 -4.13 -1.65 -13.25
CA ALA A 101 -5.40 -1.00 -12.97
C ALA A 101 -6.12 -1.67 -11.81
N GLU A 102 -6.01 -3.00 -11.71
CA GLU A 102 -6.54 -3.80 -10.61
C GLU A 102 -5.93 -3.40 -9.27
N ALA A 103 -4.61 -3.16 -9.22
CA ALA A 103 -3.95 -2.66 -8.02
C ALA A 103 -4.48 -1.28 -7.60
N ALA A 104 -4.68 -0.37 -8.56
CA ALA A 104 -5.21 0.97 -8.29
C ALA A 104 -6.66 0.91 -7.76
N ILE A 105 -7.50 0.07 -8.35
CA ILE A 105 -8.88 -0.17 -7.91
C ILE A 105 -8.89 -0.78 -6.51
N ALA A 106 -8.04 -1.79 -6.26
CA ALA A 106 -7.94 -2.44 -4.96
C ALA A 106 -7.46 -1.45 -3.88
N LEU A 107 -6.46 -0.62 -4.15
CA LEU A 107 -6.03 0.42 -3.22
C LEU A 107 -7.16 1.43 -2.94
N ALA A 108 -7.87 1.89 -3.97
CA ALA A 108 -8.99 2.81 -3.79
C ALA A 108 -10.12 2.20 -2.93
N GLY A 109 -10.49 0.96 -3.21
CA GLY A 109 -11.48 0.21 -2.44
C GLY A 109 -11.06 -0.01 -0.99
N LEU A 110 -9.80 -0.36 -0.76
CA LEU A 110 -9.26 -0.51 0.60
C LEU A 110 -9.33 0.80 1.39
N LYS A 111 -8.96 1.93 0.77
CA LYS A 111 -9.06 3.27 1.39
C LYS A 111 -10.51 3.63 1.72
N GLN A 112 -11.43 3.32 0.83
CA GLN A 112 -12.85 3.60 1.05
C GLN A 112 -13.40 2.79 2.23
N ASN A 113 -13.12 1.49 2.28
CA ASN A 113 -13.57 0.64 3.39
C ASN A 113 -13.03 1.11 4.73
N MET A 114 -11.76 1.53 4.78
CA MET A 114 -11.15 2.10 5.99
C MET A 114 -11.87 3.35 6.47
N ARG A 115 -12.28 4.25 5.56
CA ARG A 115 -13.07 5.44 5.91
C ARG A 115 -14.47 5.07 6.37
N ASP A 116 -15.12 4.12 5.69
CA ASP A 116 -16.48 3.71 6.02
C ASP A 116 -16.52 3.06 7.42
N ALA A 117 -15.57 2.18 7.75
CA ALA A 117 -15.46 1.62 9.09
C ALA A 117 -15.20 2.68 10.16
N GLN A 118 -14.26 3.60 9.90
CA GLN A 118 -14.00 4.72 10.81
C GLN A 118 -15.26 5.54 11.08
N TYR A 119 -15.99 5.89 10.02
CA TYR A 119 -17.22 6.65 10.10
C TYR A 119 -18.31 5.90 10.88
N MET A 120 -18.51 4.62 10.60
CA MET A 120 -19.49 3.80 11.33
C MET A 120 -19.16 3.72 12.83
N ILE A 121 -17.89 3.58 13.19
CA ILE A 121 -17.45 3.53 14.59
C ILE A 121 -17.64 4.89 15.27
N ASP A 122 -17.26 5.99 14.62
CA ASP A 122 -17.41 7.35 15.16
C ASP A 122 -18.89 7.71 15.39
N LEU A 123 -19.81 7.20 14.57
CA LEU A 123 -21.25 7.34 14.78
C LEU A 123 -21.78 6.46 15.91
N TYR A 124 -21.17 5.29 16.12
CA TYR A 124 -21.63 4.30 17.08
C TYR A 124 -21.12 4.54 18.50
N ILE A 125 -19.84 4.87 18.64
CA ILE A 125 -19.28 5.41 19.87
C ILE A 125 -19.34 6.94 19.73
N PRO A 126 -20.39 7.61 20.21
CA PRO A 126 -20.37 9.06 20.25
C PRO A 126 -19.13 9.51 21.02
N TRP A 127 -18.38 10.44 20.44
CA TRP A 127 -17.34 11.14 21.16
C TRP A 127 -18.03 11.90 22.30
N GLN A 128 -17.85 11.43 23.54
CA GLN A 128 -18.34 12.14 24.71
C GLN A 128 -17.42 13.32 24.93
N ASP A 129 -17.69 14.42 24.25
CA ASP A 129 -17.18 15.71 24.65
C ASP A 129 -17.93 16.11 25.93
N PRO A 130 -17.28 16.27 27.09
CA PRO A 130 -17.96 16.57 28.35
C PRO A 130 -18.61 17.97 28.37
N VAL A 131 -18.45 18.76 27.30
CA VAL A 131 -18.81 20.19 27.23
C VAL A 131 -20.13 20.46 26.49
N TYR A 132 -20.64 19.54 25.66
CA TYR A 132 -21.87 19.78 24.91
C TYR A 132 -22.91 18.68 25.14
N GLY A 133 -23.97 19.07 25.86
CA GLY A 133 -25.17 18.28 26.03
C GLY A 133 -25.88 18.03 24.69
N ASP A 134 -26.40 16.81 24.58
CA ASP A 134 -27.52 16.38 23.75
C ASP A 134 -27.64 16.97 22.34
N THR A 135 -27.11 16.21 21.38
CA THR A 135 -27.88 15.92 20.17
C THR A 135 -27.81 14.42 19.84
N PRO A 136 -28.86 13.64 20.16
CA PRO A 136 -28.97 12.26 19.73
C PRO A 136 -29.86 12.20 18.49
N SER A 137 -29.33 11.84 17.31
CA SER A 137 -30.23 11.66 16.17
C SER A 137 -29.86 10.59 15.15
N ARG A 138 -29.04 9.59 15.56
CA ARG A 138 -29.10 8.21 15.05
C ARG A 138 -28.18 7.31 15.88
N GLN A 139 -28.64 6.90 17.06
CA GLN A 139 -27.99 5.82 17.78
C GLN A 139 -28.29 4.52 17.02
N PHE A 140 -27.31 4.02 16.27
CA PHE A 140 -27.38 2.67 15.73
C PHE A 140 -27.59 1.70 16.89
N THR A 141 -28.74 1.00 16.91
CA THR A 141 -29.00 -0.05 17.90
C THR A 141 -28.04 -1.22 17.74
N GLN A 142 -27.52 -1.40 16.53
CA GLN A 142 -26.56 -2.40 16.14
C GLN A 142 -25.63 -1.84 15.05
N ILE A 143 -24.34 -2.15 15.16
CA ILE A 143 -23.36 -1.89 14.11
C ILE A 143 -22.82 -3.23 13.60
N ASP A 144 -22.76 -3.35 12.27
CA ASP A 144 -22.23 -4.53 11.59
C ASP A 144 -21.03 -4.13 10.74
N LEU A 145 -19.83 -4.54 11.17
CA LEU A 145 -18.57 -4.25 10.49
C LEU A 145 -18.13 -5.41 9.58
N ARG A 146 -18.90 -6.50 9.50
CA ARG A 146 -18.55 -7.68 8.68
C ARG A 146 -18.35 -7.32 7.23
N SER A 147 -19.18 -6.44 6.68
CA SER A 147 -19.07 -5.98 5.29
C SER A 147 -17.78 -5.17 5.09
N CYS A 148 -17.49 -4.21 5.97
CA CYS A 148 -16.25 -3.43 5.90
C CYS A 148 -15.01 -4.33 5.97
N LYS A 149 -15.04 -5.32 6.87
CA LYS A 149 -13.97 -6.30 7.02
C LYS A 149 -13.81 -7.19 5.79
N SER A 150 -14.89 -7.77 5.28
CA SER A 150 -14.83 -8.67 4.12
C SER A 150 -14.36 -7.94 2.86
N PHE A 151 -14.83 -6.72 2.62
CA PHE A 151 -14.37 -5.91 1.50
C PHE A 151 -12.93 -5.45 1.68
N ALA A 152 -12.51 -5.09 2.90
CA ALA A 152 -11.11 -4.74 3.17
C ALA A 152 -10.18 -5.94 2.94
N GLU A 153 -10.57 -7.14 3.34
CA GLU A 153 -9.83 -8.38 3.07
C GLU A 153 -9.72 -8.68 1.58
N ILE A 154 -10.82 -8.52 0.82
CA ILE A 154 -10.83 -8.70 -0.63
C ILE A 154 -9.86 -7.73 -1.30
N HIS A 155 -9.96 -6.44 -1.00
CA HIS A 155 -9.10 -5.43 -1.62
C HIS A 155 -7.64 -5.53 -1.16
N CYS A 156 -7.40 -5.87 0.10
CA CYS A 156 -6.05 -6.16 0.58
C CYS A 156 -5.45 -7.34 -0.18
N ARG A 157 -6.20 -8.44 -0.34
CA ARG A 157 -5.73 -9.61 -1.11
C ARG A 157 -5.47 -9.28 -2.57
N GLN A 158 -6.39 -8.57 -3.23
CA GLN A 158 -6.23 -8.15 -4.62
C GLN A 158 -5.02 -7.25 -4.81
N LEU A 159 -4.81 -6.28 -3.90
CA LEU A 159 -3.66 -5.40 -3.93
C LEU A 159 -2.36 -6.19 -3.73
N MET A 160 -2.32 -7.10 -2.76
CA MET A 160 -1.16 -7.97 -2.52
C MET A 160 -0.84 -8.88 -3.72
N GLN A 161 -1.86 -9.46 -4.34
CA GLN A 161 -1.70 -10.27 -5.55
C GLN A 161 -1.16 -9.43 -6.71
N ALA A 162 -1.71 -8.23 -6.93
CA ALA A 162 -1.26 -7.36 -8.00
C ALA A 162 0.16 -6.81 -7.76
N LEU A 163 0.56 -6.57 -6.50
CA LEU A 163 1.94 -6.22 -6.14
C LEU A 163 2.90 -7.40 -6.33
N ALA A 164 2.43 -8.64 -6.19
CA ALA A 164 3.22 -9.86 -6.39
C ALA A 164 3.29 -10.31 -7.87
N ALA A 165 2.33 -9.90 -8.71
CA ALA A 165 2.15 -10.40 -10.08
C ALA A 165 3.18 -9.90 -11.13
N ARG A 166 4.44 -9.66 -10.74
CA ARG A 166 5.56 -9.54 -11.68
C ARG A 166 6.50 -10.75 -11.58
N THR A 167 6.11 -11.77 -12.34
CA THR A 167 6.99 -12.63 -13.15
C THR A 167 6.56 -12.47 -14.60
#